data_AF-A0A923C9L7-F1
#
_entry.id   AF-A0A923C9L7-F1
#
_cell.length_a   1.000
_cell.length_b   1.000
_cell.length_c   1.000
_cell.angle_alpha   90.00
_cell.angle_beta   90.00
_cell.angle_gamma   90.00
#
_symmetry.space_group_name_H-M   'P 1'
#
loop_
_entity.id
_entity.type
_entity.pdbx_description
1 polymer ?
#
loop_
_entity_poly.entity_id
_entity_poly.type
_entity_poly.pdbx_seq_one_letter_code
_entity_poly.pdbx_strand_id
1 'polypeptide(L)'
;FWEPAHGLYADEATADWRLSGYRGQNANMHLCEALLAAFDATGEDRYLDRAQTLADHICIRQAALAQGLIWEHYRADWSVDWDYNRHDSSNIFRPWGFQPGHLTEWAKLLLLLNERRARADLIPLARHFFDIAMARAWDPVHGGLFYGFGPDGQVCDDHKYFWVQAESLAAAARLAVATGESAYWAHYDRLWAYAWTHFVDHEHGAWWRILRADNSKLSDEKSPAGKVDYHTMGACYDVLEVVR
;
A
#
# COMPACT_ATOMS: atom_id res chain seq x y z
N PHE A 1 22.01 4.84 3.27
CA PHE A 1 20.63 4.75 2.75
C PHE A 1 19.87 6.06 2.86
N TRP A 2 19.78 6.70 4.03
CA TRP A 2 19.16 8.04 4.13
C TRP A 2 19.86 9.06 3.22
N GLU A 3 19.07 9.81 2.46
CA GLU A 3 19.52 10.89 1.57
C GLU A 3 19.00 12.24 2.08
N PRO A 4 19.76 12.98 2.91
CA PRO A 4 19.28 14.20 3.56
C PRO A 4 18.76 15.27 2.60
N ALA A 5 19.35 15.40 1.41
CA ALA A 5 18.95 16.36 0.40
C ALA A 5 17.54 16.09 -0.16
N HIS A 6 17.10 14.83 -0.13
CA HIS A 6 15.79 14.41 -0.59
C HIS A 6 14.83 14.12 0.56
N GLY A 7 15.33 13.93 1.78
CA GLY A 7 14.54 13.53 2.93
C GLY A 7 13.83 12.18 2.71
N LEU A 8 14.46 11.28 1.97
CA LEU A 8 14.00 9.93 1.65
C LEU A 8 15.19 8.96 1.73
N TYR A 9 14.90 7.66 1.71
CA TYR A 9 15.90 6.60 1.70
C TYR A 9 16.09 6.02 0.30
N ALA A 10 17.34 5.83 -0.10
CA ALA A 10 17.69 4.99 -1.24
C ALA A 10 17.30 3.53 -0.98
N ASP A 11 17.04 2.79 -2.05
CA ASP A 11 16.40 1.47 -2.00
C ASP A 11 17.38 0.34 -1.65
N GLU A 12 18.53 0.28 -2.33
CA GLU A 12 19.48 -0.82 -2.21
C GLU A 12 20.94 -0.34 -2.38
N ALA A 13 21.85 -1.12 -1.80
CA ALA A 13 23.28 -0.92 -1.95
C ALA A 13 23.98 -2.27 -2.11
N THR A 14 25.08 -2.26 -2.85
CA THR A 14 25.98 -3.40 -2.91
C THR A 14 26.63 -3.66 -1.55
N ALA A 15 27.23 -4.83 -1.36
CA ALA A 15 27.92 -5.18 -0.11
C ALA A 15 29.09 -4.23 0.25
N ASP A 16 29.65 -3.52 -0.73
CA ASP A 16 30.67 -2.48 -0.56
C ASP A 16 30.07 -1.05 -0.44
N TRP A 17 28.78 -0.95 -0.11
CA TRP A 17 28.06 0.30 0.18
C TRP A 17 27.91 1.28 -0.99
N ARG A 18 27.87 0.78 -2.23
CA ARG A 18 27.52 1.60 -3.40
C ARG A 18 26.01 1.55 -3.60
N LEU A 19 25.36 2.70 -3.47
CA LEU A 19 23.93 2.82 -3.73
C LEU A 19 23.63 2.57 -5.20
N SER A 20 22.53 1.87 -5.50
CA SER A 20 22.07 1.73 -6.88
C SER A 20 21.48 3.06 -7.40
N GLY A 21 21.28 3.15 -8.72
CA GLY A 21 20.62 4.29 -9.35
C GLY A 21 19.09 4.32 -9.19
N TYR A 22 18.50 3.26 -8.62
CA TYR A 22 17.06 3.13 -8.44
C TYR A 22 16.60 3.78 -7.13
N ARG A 23 15.44 4.44 -7.17
CA ARG A 23 14.72 4.93 -5.99
C ARG A 23 13.29 4.42 -6.05
N GLY A 24 12.75 4.01 -4.91
CA GLY A 24 11.42 3.42 -4.82
C GLY A 24 10.63 3.99 -3.65
N GLN A 25 9.32 4.16 -3.85
CA GLN A 25 8.41 4.53 -2.75
C GLN A 25 8.29 3.39 -1.73
N ASN A 26 8.33 2.13 -2.19
CA ASN A 26 8.03 0.94 -1.40
C ASN A 26 8.88 0.83 -0.12
N ALA A 27 10.22 0.96 -0.24
CA ALA A 27 11.10 0.95 0.93
C ALA A 27 10.81 2.09 1.92
N ASN A 28 10.39 3.26 1.44
CA ASN A 28 10.05 4.41 2.28
C ASN A 28 8.68 4.24 2.97
N MET A 29 7.72 3.59 2.30
CA MET A 29 6.42 3.23 2.88
C MET A 29 6.57 2.29 4.06
N HIS A 30 7.24 1.14 3.87
CA HIS A 30 7.46 0.20 4.97
C HIS A 30 8.38 0.75 6.06
N LEU A 31 9.29 1.67 5.72
CA LEU A 31 10.06 2.36 6.75
C LEU A 31 9.19 3.34 7.55
N CYS A 32 8.22 4.02 6.93
CA CYS A 32 7.23 4.83 7.64
C CYS A 32 6.42 3.96 8.62
N GLU A 33 5.94 2.81 8.18
CA GLU A 33 5.26 1.81 9.03
C GLU A 33 6.15 1.36 10.19
N ALA A 34 7.39 0.96 9.92
CA ALA A 34 8.33 0.52 10.96
C ALA A 34 8.67 1.63 11.96
N LEU A 35 8.75 2.88 11.52
CA LEU A 35 9.00 4.03 12.38
C LEU A 35 7.80 4.37 13.27
N LEU A 36 6.57 4.21 12.78
CA LEU A 36 5.37 4.29 13.61
C LEU A 36 5.38 3.22 14.71
N ALA A 37 5.70 1.97 14.35
CA ALA A 37 5.84 0.88 15.33
C ALA A 37 6.96 1.15 16.34
N ALA A 38 8.09 1.70 15.91
CA ALA A 38 9.19 2.08 16.80
C ALA A 38 8.79 3.23 17.73
N PHE A 39 8.05 4.23 17.25
CA PHE A 39 7.48 5.28 18.08
C PHE A 39 6.55 4.70 19.14
N ASP A 40 5.58 3.87 18.75
CA ASP A 40 4.62 3.27 19.68
C ASP A 40 5.32 2.39 20.74
N ALA A 41 6.42 1.73 20.39
CA ALA A 41 7.19 0.88 21.30
C ALA A 41 8.11 1.65 22.27
N THR A 42 8.57 2.85 21.90
CA THR A 42 9.66 3.55 22.62
C THR A 42 9.27 4.92 23.17
N GLY A 43 8.23 5.55 22.61
CA GLY A 43 7.85 6.93 22.89
C GLY A 43 8.83 7.99 22.37
N GLU A 44 9.82 7.63 21.54
CA GLU A 44 10.81 8.60 21.06
C GLU A 44 10.31 9.37 19.82
N ASP A 45 10.10 10.68 19.96
CA ASP A 45 9.57 11.56 18.90
C ASP A 45 10.34 11.50 17.57
N ARG A 46 11.66 11.21 17.61
CA ARG A 46 12.50 11.12 16.41
C ARG A 46 11.97 10.12 15.38
N TYR A 47 11.28 9.06 15.82
CA TYR A 47 10.72 8.07 14.91
C TYR A 47 9.46 8.60 14.23
N LEU A 48 8.55 9.23 14.99
CA LEU A 48 7.35 9.88 14.46
C LEU A 48 7.71 11.04 13.53
N ASP A 49 8.69 11.87 13.88
CA ASP A 49 9.18 12.97 13.04
C ASP A 49 9.72 12.44 11.70
N ARG A 50 10.45 11.32 11.73
CA ARG A 50 10.93 10.69 10.50
C ARG A 50 9.79 10.11 9.68
N ALA A 51 8.83 9.42 10.31
CA ALA A 51 7.66 8.88 9.63
C ALA A 51 6.84 9.98 8.92
N GLN A 52 6.62 11.11 9.59
CA GLN A 52 5.97 12.28 9.00
C GLN A 52 6.76 12.86 7.82
N THR A 53 8.10 12.94 7.93
CA THR A 53 8.96 13.37 6.82
C THR A 53 8.81 12.47 5.60
N LEU A 54 8.74 11.14 5.80
CA LEU A 54 8.55 10.19 4.71
C LEU A 54 7.16 10.34 4.07
N ALA A 55 6.11 10.47 4.88
CA ALA A 55 4.76 10.70 4.38
C ALA A 55 4.65 12.01 3.59
N ASP A 56 5.20 13.11 4.07
CA ASP A 56 5.18 14.39 3.36
C ASP A 56 5.90 14.30 2.01
N HIS A 57 7.07 13.65 2.00
CA HIS A 57 7.83 13.54 0.77
C HIS A 57 7.21 12.55 -0.23
N ILE A 58 6.70 11.39 0.19
CA ILE A 58 6.07 10.43 -0.74
C ILE A 58 4.66 10.88 -1.14
N CYS A 59 3.78 11.10 -0.17
CA CYS A 59 2.35 11.32 -0.40
C CYS A 59 2.02 12.72 -0.92
N ILE A 60 2.92 13.71 -0.74
CA ILE A 60 2.70 15.08 -1.23
C ILE A 60 3.70 15.40 -2.34
N ARG A 61 5.01 15.42 -2.04
CA ARG A 61 6.02 15.86 -3.02
C ARG A 61 6.13 14.90 -4.20
N GLN A 62 6.33 13.60 -3.97
CA GLN A 62 6.46 12.64 -5.06
C GLN A 62 5.12 12.42 -5.78
N ALA A 63 4.00 12.41 -5.05
CA ALA A 63 2.68 12.28 -5.66
C ALA A 63 2.33 13.45 -6.60
N ALA A 64 2.76 14.68 -6.27
CA ALA A 64 2.57 15.85 -7.14
C ALA A 64 3.28 15.71 -8.50
N LEU A 65 4.31 14.87 -8.61
CA LEU A 65 5.01 14.58 -9.87
C LEU A 65 4.30 13.50 -10.71
N ALA A 66 3.31 12.81 -10.13
CA ALA A 66 2.67 11.63 -10.71
C ALA A 66 1.14 11.69 -10.62
N GLN A 67 0.54 12.73 -11.20
CA GLN A 67 -0.92 12.91 -11.28
C GLN A 67 -1.63 12.96 -9.90
N GLY A 68 -0.91 13.34 -8.84
CA GLY A 68 -1.44 13.34 -7.49
C GLY A 68 -1.58 11.94 -6.89
N LEU A 69 -0.88 10.93 -7.42
CA LEU A 69 -0.85 9.55 -6.95
C LEU A 69 0.59 9.09 -6.70
N ILE A 70 0.75 8.05 -5.90
CA ILE A 70 2.06 7.52 -5.53
C ILE A 70 2.54 6.56 -6.62
N TRP A 71 3.50 6.99 -7.44
CA TRP A 71 4.17 6.13 -8.41
C TRP A 71 5.25 5.30 -7.74
N GLU A 72 5.57 4.13 -8.30
CA GLU A 72 6.49 3.20 -7.65
C GLU A 72 7.97 3.55 -7.85
N HIS A 73 8.32 4.05 -9.04
CA HIS A 73 9.69 4.03 -9.55
C HIS A 73 10.26 5.43 -9.84
N TYR A 74 11.43 5.71 -9.29
CA TYR A 74 12.10 6.99 -9.42
C TYR A 74 13.57 6.81 -9.78
N ARG A 75 14.13 7.83 -10.44
CA ARG A 75 15.56 7.94 -10.71
C ARG A 75 16.31 8.36 -9.44
N ALA A 76 17.64 8.31 -9.49
CA ALA A 76 18.50 8.71 -8.36
C ALA A 76 18.25 10.14 -7.84
N ASP A 77 17.76 11.05 -8.69
CA ASP A 77 17.40 12.43 -8.34
C ASP A 77 15.94 12.58 -7.87
N TRP A 78 15.22 11.47 -7.68
CA TRP A 78 13.81 11.39 -7.33
C TRP A 78 12.82 11.93 -8.39
N SER A 79 13.27 12.12 -9.63
CA SER A 79 12.36 12.29 -10.77
C SER A 79 11.65 10.98 -11.12
N VAL A 80 10.41 11.08 -11.62
CA VAL A 80 9.58 9.90 -11.96
C VAL A 80 10.20 9.12 -13.11
N ASP A 81 10.28 7.79 -12.97
CA ASP A 81 10.62 6.88 -14.06
C ASP A 81 9.37 6.15 -14.56
N TRP A 82 8.74 6.71 -15.61
CA TRP A 82 7.51 6.18 -16.21
C TRP A 82 7.72 4.90 -17.02
N ASP A 83 8.96 4.54 -17.33
CA ASP A 83 9.29 3.43 -18.23
C ASP A 83 9.93 2.25 -17.49
N TYR A 84 10.24 2.41 -16.21
CA TYR A 84 10.80 1.33 -15.38
C TYR A 84 9.87 0.11 -15.41
N ASN A 85 10.38 -1.01 -15.91
CA ASN A 85 9.66 -2.28 -16.08
C ASN A 85 8.36 -2.22 -16.90
N ARG A 86 8.12 -1.19 -17.73
CA ARG A 86 6.86 -1.07 -18.52
C ARG A 86 6.51 -2.29 -19.36
N HIS A 87 7.53 -3.01 -19.83
CA HIS A 87 7.38 -4.21 -20.65
C HIS A 87 7.91 -5.48 -19.97
N ASP A 88 8.18 -5.42 -18.66
CA ASP A 88 8.68 -6.53 -17.86
C ASP A 88 7.80 -6.75 -16.63
N SER A 89 6.88 -7.71 -16.72
CA SER A 89 6.03 -8.14 -15.61
C SER A 89 6.65 -9.28 -14.78
N SER A 90 7.88 -9.69 -15.06
CA SER A 90 8.54 -10.78 -14.33
C SER A 90 9.01 -10.36 -12.93
N ASN A 91 9.27 -9.06 -12.73
CA ASN A 91 9.65 -8.52 -11.45
C ASN A 91 8.43 -8.18 -10.59
N ILE A 92 8.01 -9.16 -9.77
CA ILE A 92 6.86 -9.04 -8.87
C ILE A 92 7.05 -8.02 -7.73
N PHE A 93 8.28 -7.56 -7.47
CA PHE A 93 8.58 -6.59 -6.42
C PHE A 93 8.64 -5.15 -6.94
N ARG A 94 8.85 -4.97 -8.25
CA ARG A 94 8.88 -3.67 -8.93
C ARG A 94 8.03 -3.69 -10.20
N PRO A 95 6.74 -4.02 -10.11
CA PRO A 95 5.83 -4.03 -11.25
C PRO A 95 5.55 -2.61 -11.77
N TRP A 96 5.37 -2.46 -13.09
CA TRP A 96 4.95 -1.19 -13.67
C TRP A 96 3.47 -0.87 -13.37
N GLY A 97 3.18 0.41 -13.18
CA GLY A 97 1.83 0.92 -12.93
C GLY A 97 1.66 1.44 -11.51
N PHE A 98 0.57 2.17 -11.28
CA PHE A 98 0.12 2.50 -9.93
C PHE A 98 -0.37 1.24 -9.24
N GLN A 99 0.02 1.05 -7.98
CA GLN A 99 -0.37 -0.09 -7.15
C GLN A 99 -1.52 0.34 -6.21
N PRO A 100 -2.78 -0.10 -6.44
CA PRO A 100 -3.93 0.26 -5.61
C PRO A 100 -3.73 -0.13 -4.15
N GLY A 101 -3.05 -1.27 -3.91
CA GLY A 101 -2.69 -1.72 -2.57
C GLY A 101 -1.84 -0.68 -1.83
N HIS A 102 -0.77 -0.18 -2.44
CA HIS A 102 0.08 0.85 -1.83
C HIS A 102 -0.65 2.18 -1.64
N LEU A 103 -1.57 2.55 -2.55
CA LEU A 103 -2.42 3.74 -2.34
C LEU A 103 -3.26 3.59 -1.07
N THR A 104 -3.90 2.43 -0.87
CA THR A 104 -4.69 2.17 0.34
C THR A 104 -3.84 1.96 1.59
N GLU A 105 -2.65 1.38 1.47
CA GLU A 105 -1.70 1.23 2.58
C GLU A 105 -1.19 2.60 3.06
N TRP A 106 -0.86 3.51 2.14
CA TRP A 106 -0.58 4.89 2.50
C TRP A 106 -1.78 5.60 3.11
N ALA A 107 -3.02 5.34 2.63
CA ALA A 107 -4.21 5.86 3.29
C ALA A 107 -4.29 5.39 4.76
N LYS A 108 -4.04 4.10 5.04
CA LYS A 108 -3.92 3.57 6.41
C LYS A 108 -2.83 4.28 7.22
N LEU A 109 -1.61 4.41 6.67
CA LEU A 109 -0.48 5.04 7.35
C LEU A 109 -0.70 6.52 7.65
N LEU A 110 -1.37 7.26 6.76
CA LEU A 110 -1.72 8.67 6.98
C LEU A 110 -2.73 8.82 8.14
N LEU A 111 -3.68 7.89 8.28
CA LEU A 111 -4.63 7.87 9.39
C LEU A 111 -3.94 7.53 10.72
N LEU A 112 -3.05 6.52 10.71
CA LEU A 112 -2.19 6.20 11.86
C LEU A 112 -1.35 7.41 12.29
N LEU A 113 -0.70 8.10 11.35
CA LEU A 113 0.05 9.33 11.64
C LEU A 113 -0.84 10.41 12.26
N ASN A 114 -2.05 10.59 11.75
CA ASN A 114 -3.00 11.57 12.26
C ASN A 114 -3.45 11.26 13.70
N GLU A 115 -3.58 9.99 14.06
CA GLU A 115 -3.89 9.57 15.44
C GLU A 115 -2.75 9.89 16.41
N ARG A 116 -1.48 9.76 15.98
CA ARG A 116 -0.31 10.06 16.83
C ARG A 116 -0.03 11.57 16.90
N ARG A 117 -0.19 12.29 15.79
CA ARG A 117 0.00 13.75 15.72
C ARG A 117 -0.92 14.35 14.66
N ALA A 118 -2.05 14.86 15.12
CA ALA A 118 -3.14 15.36 14.28
C ALA A 118 -2.69 16.47 13.33
N ARG A 119 -3.18 16.38 12.09
CA ARG A 119 -2.92 17.30 10.99
C ARG A 119 -4.13 17.36 10.06
N ALA A 120 -4.57 18.58 9.73
CA ALA A 120 -5.82 18.80 9.00
C ALA A 120 -5.83 18.22 7.57
N ASP A 121 -4.66 17.99 6.98
CA ASP A 121 -4.47 17.54 5.61
C ASP A 121 -4.42 16.00 5.45
N LEU A 122 -4.15 15.25 6.52
CA LEU A 122 -3.90 13.80 6.43
C LEU A 122 -5.15 12.99 6.09
N ILE A 123 -6.29 13.27 6.74
CA ILE A 123 -7.56 12.56 6.44
C ILE A 123 -8.01 12.82 5.00
N PRO A 124 -8.08 14.08 4.50
CA PRO A 124 -8.39 14.34 3.10
C PRO A 124 -7.46 13.62 2.11
N LEU A 125 -6.16 13.56 2.40
CA LEU A 125 -5.19 12.88 1.55
C LEU A 125 -5.39 11.36 1.55
N ALA A 126 -5.68 10.76 2.71
CA ALA A 126 -6.01 9.34 2.83
C ALA A 126 -7.27 8.98 2.01
N ARG A 127 -8.32 9.81 2.09
CA ARG A 127 -9.54 9.64 1.29
C ARG A 127 -9.24 9.67 -0.20
N HIS A 128 -8.46 10.65 -0.65
CA HIS A 128 -8.10 10.79 -2.07
C HIS A 128 -7.44 9.52 -2.63
N PHE A 129 -6.46 8.95 -1.92
CA PHE A 129 -5.81 7.72 -2.37
C PHE A 129 -6.74 6.51 -2.36
N PHE A 130 -7.52 6.34 -1.29
CA PHE A 130 -8.45 5.24 -1.17
C PHE A 130 -9.55 5.29 -2.24
N ASP A 131 -10.20 6.44 -2.41
CA ASP A 131 -11.32 6.61 -3.32
C ASP A 131 -10.86 6.37 -4.78
N ILE A 132 -9.67 6.84 -5.16
CA ILE A 132 -9.11 6.57 -6.49
C ILE A 132 -8.76 5.09 -6.67
N ALA A 133 -8.12 4.45 -5.67
CA ALA A 133 -7.81 3.02 -5.74
C ALA A 133 -9.08 2.18 -5.95
N MET A 134 -10.13 2.46 -5.16
CA MET A 134 -11.42 1.76 -5.29
C MET A 134 -12.11 2.03 -6.63
N ALA A 135 -12.05 3.26 -7.14
CA ALA A 135 -12.70 3.61 -8.40
C ALA A 135 -11.98 3.03 -9.64
N ARG A 136 -10.64 2.92 -9.61
CA ARG A 136 -9.84 2.49 -10.76
C ARG A 136 -9.57 0.99 -10.81
N ALA A 137 -9.44 0.35 -9.64
CA ALA A 137 -8.97 -1.03 -9.58
C ALA A 137 -10.03 -2.05 -9.19
N TRP A 138 -11.23 -1.63 -8.75
CA TRP A 138 -12.27 -2.59 -8.42
C TRP A 138 -12.80 -3.29 -9.67
N ASP A 139 -12.80 -4.62 -9.66
CA ASP A 139 -13.40 -5.45 -10.69
C ASP A 139 -14.93 -5.47 -10.56
N PRO A 140 -15.69 -4.85 -11.49
CA PRO A 140 -17.14 -4.83 -11.40
C PRO A 140 -17.80 -6.17 -11.79
N VAL A 141 -17.04 -7.11 -12.36
CA VAL A 141 -17.54 -8.41 -12.84
C VAL A 141 -17.32 -9.50 -11.79
N HIS A 142 -16.08 -9.67 -11.32
CA HIS A 142 -15.73 -10.75 -10.39
C HIS A 142 -15.42 -10.28 -8.96
N GLY A 143 -15.46 -8.97 -8.70
CA GLY A 143 -15.13 -8.38 -7.40
C GLY A 143 -13.64 -8.42 -7.09
N GLY A 144 -13.25 -7.67 -6.05
CA GLY A 144 -11.86 -7.51 -5.62
C GLY A 144 -11.10 -6.45 -6.40
N LEU A 145 -9.99 -6.01 -5.84
CA LEU A 145 -9.10 -5.03 -6.46
C LEU A 145 -8.04 -5.72 -7.31
N PHE A 146 -7.91 -5.27 -8.55
CA PHE A 146 -6.82 -5.59 -9.46
C PHE A 146 -5.48 -5.06 -8.94
N TYR A 147 -4.39 -5.62 -9.44
CA TYR A 147 -3.05 -5.37 -8.92
C TYR A 147 -2.46 -4.05 -9.40
N GLY A 148 -2.75 -3.61 -10.63
CA GLY A 148 -2.15 -2.40 -11.16
C GLY A 148 -2.98 -1.71 -12.23
N PHE A 149 -2.89 -0.39 -12.28
CA PHE A 149 -3.39 0.41 -13.39
C PHE A 149 -2.35 1.42 -13.91
N GLY A 150 -2.39 1.69 -15.20
CA GLY A 150 -1.47 2.59 -15.87
C GLY A 150 -1.78 4.08 -15.63
N PRO A 151 -0.91 4.99 -16.07
CA PRO A 151 -1.14 6.45 -16.01
C PRO A 151 -2.35 6.94 -16.82
N ASP A 152 -2.86 6.12 -17.74
CA ASP A 152 -4.10 6.35 -18.47
C ASP A 152 -5.35 5.90 -17.68
N GLY A 153 -5.15 5.24 -16.54
CA GLY A 153 -6.19 4.72 -15.68
C GLY A 153 -6.71 3.35 -16.08
N GLN A 154 -6.13 2.70 -17.09
CA GLN A 154 -6.53 1.34 -17.49
C GLN A 154 -5.81 0.30 -16.64
N VAL A 155 -6.50 -0.78 -16.32
CA VAL A 155 -5.89 -1.92 -15.62
C VAL A 155 -4.76 -2.49 -16.47
N CYS A 156 -3.55 -2.56 -15.91
CA CYS A 156 -2.37 -3.11 -16.57
C CYS A 156 -1.92 -4.45 -15.97
N ASP A 157 -2.39 -4.79 -14.77
CA ASP A 157 -2.29 -6.13 -14.18
C ASP A 157 -3.61 -6.46 -13.46
N ASP A 158 -4.32 -7.45 -14.00
CA ASP A 158 -5.66 -7.87 -13.57
C ASP A 158 -5.64 -9.05 -12.60
N HIS A 159 -4.46 -9.45 -12.11
CA HIS A 159 -4.39 -10.38 -11.00
C HIS A 159 -4.94 -9.74 -9.71
N LYS A 160 -5.41 -10.57 -8.80
CA LYS A 160 -5.91 -10.19 -7.49
C LYS A 160 -4.89 -10.69 -6.45
N TYR A 161 -4.39 -9.79 -5.60
CA TYR A 161 -3.39 -10.13 -4.58
C TYR A 161 -3.97 -10.02 -3.17
N PHE A 162 -3.59 -10.95 -2.29
CA PHE A 162 -4.10 -11.03 -0.93
C PHE A 162 -3.85 -9.75 -0.12
N TRP A 163 -2.64 -9.20 -0.23
CA TRP A 163 -2.21 -8.04 0.53
C TRP A 163 -2.95 -6.77 0.10
N VAL A 164 -3.23 -6.62 -1.20
CA VAL A 164 -4.02 -5.49 -1.72
C VAL A 164 -5.38 -5.47 -1.04
N GLN A 165 -6.06 -6.61 -0.94
CA GLN A 165 -7.39 -6.67 -0.33
C GLN A 165 -7.31 -6.38 1.19
N ALA A 166 -6.28 -6.90 1.86
CA ALA A 166 -6.06 -6.74 3.30
C ALA A 166 -5.73 -5.28 3.69
N GLU A 167 -4.83 -4.62 2.98
CA GLU A 167 -4.50 -3.23 3.24
C GLU A 167 -5.69 -2.31 2.93
N SER A 168 -6.43 -2.60 1.85
CA SER A 168 -7.63 -1.85 1.50
C SER A 168 -8.75 -1.98 2.53
N LEU A 169 -8.98 -3.17 3.10
CA LEU A 169 -10.01 -3.30 4.15
C LEU A 169 -9.59 -2.58 5.43
N ALA A 170 -8.30 -2.58 5.80
CA ALA A 170 -7.83 -1.84 6.98
C ALA A 170 -8.01 -0.33 6.79
N ALA A 171 -7.61 0.18 5.62
CA ALA A 171 -7.81 1.58 5.25
C ALA A 171 -9.29 1.98 5.26
N ALA A 172 -10.18 1.13 4.73
CA ALA A 172 -11.62 1.37 4.73
C ALA A 172 -12.18 1.50 6.15
N ALA A 173 -11.80 0.60 7.07
CA ALA A 173 -12.25 0.65 8.46
C ALA A 173 -11.77 1.92 9.17
N ARG A 174 -10.48 2.28 9.03
CA ARG A 174 -9.94 3.51 9.63
C ARG A 174 -10.59 4.76 9.04
N LEU A 175 -10.82 4.81 7.73
CA LEU A 175 -11.54 5.93 7.10
C LEU A 175 -12.97 6.06 7.63
N ALA A 176 -13.67 4.93 7.80
CA ALA A 176 -15.02 4.93 8.33
C ALA A 176 -15.08 5.51 9.75
N VAL A 177 -14.13 5.15 10.61
CA VAL A 177 -14.00 5.69 11.98
C VAL A 177 -13.60 7.16 11.95
N ALA A 178 -12.59 7.53 11.16
CA ALA A 178 -12.04 8.90 11.14
C ALA A 178 -13.02 9.93 10.55
N THR A 179 -13.88 9.52 9.61
CA THR A 179 -14.82 10.42 8.92
C THR A 179 -16.27 10.31 9.41
N GLY A 180 -16.65 9.17 10.01
CA GLY A 180 -18.03 8.85 10.32
C GLY A 180 -18.90 8.54 9.09
N GLU A 181 -18.32 8.41 7.89
CA GLU A 181 -19.05 8.15 6.65
C GLU A 181 -19.28 6.65 6.44
N SER A 182 -20.55 6.23 6.43
CA SER A 182 -20.95 4.82 6.30
C SER A 182 -20.54 4.17 4.97
N ALA A 183 -20.23 4.97 3.95
CA ALA A 183 -19.74 4.46 2.66
C ALA A 183 -18.43 3.66 2.81
N TYR A 184 -17.55 4.07 3.73
CA TYR A 184 -16.30 3.34 3.98
C TYR A 184 -16.54 2.00 4.68
N TRP A 185 -17.54 1.89 5.56
CA TRP A 185 -17.98 0.59 6.09
C TRP A 185 -18.55 -0.32 5.00
N ALA A 186 -19.30 0.23 4.04
CA ALA A 186 -19.77 -0.55 2.89
C ALA A 186 -18.61 -1.08 2.03
N HIS A 187 -17.53 -0.30 1.86
CA HIS A 187 -16.32 -0.78 1.20
C HIS A 187 -15.61 -1.87 2.02
N TYR A 188 -15.49 -1.69 3.33
CA TYR A 188 -14.95 -2.70 4.25
C TYR A 188 -15.68 -4.04 4.12
N ASP A 189 -17.01 -4.02 4.21
CA ASP A 189 -17.84 -5.23 4.08
C ASP A 189 -17.69 -5.88 2.70
N ARG A 190 -17.62 -5.08 1.63
CA ARG A 190 -17.43 -5.59 0.26
C ARG A 190 -16.07 -6.26 0.07
N LEU A 191 -15.01 -5.67 0.61
CA LEU A 191 -13.65 -6.23 0.57
C LEU A 191 -13.57 -7.54 1.38
N TRP A 192 -14.16 -7.57 2.57
CA TRP A 192 -14.23 -8.79 3.39
C TRP A 192 -15.06 -9.89 2.74
N ALA A 193 -16.24 -9.58 2.20
CA ALA A 193 -17.07 -10.57 1.53
C ALA A 193 -16.32 -11.22 0.35
N TYR A 194 -15.61 -10.42 -0.44
CA TYR A 194 -14.76 -10.90 -1.52
C TYR A 194 -13.61 -11.78 -1.01
N ALA A 195 -12.83 -11.28 -0.05
CA ALA A 195 -11.70 -12.01 0.51
C ALA A 195 -12.11 -13.33 1.18
N TRP A 196 -13.20 -13.30 1.94
CA TRP A 196 -13.77 -14.48 2.59
C TRP A 196 -14.13 -15.56 1.57
N THR A 197 -14.70 -15.17 0.43
CA THR A 197 -15.15 -16.11 -0.60
C THR A 197 -13.98 -16.68 -1.41
N HIS A 198 -12.98 -15.86 -1.74
CA HIS A 198 -11.98 -16.21 -2.76
C HIS A 198 -10.54 -16.37 -2.24
N PHE A 199 -10.18 -15.68 -1.16
CA PHE A 199 -8.81 -15.69 -0.64
C PHE A 199 -8.63 -16.59 0.58
N VAL A 200 -9.57 -16.58 1.52
CA VAL A 200 -9.47 -17.39 2.73
C VAL A 200 -9.56 -18.88 2.38
N ASP A 201 -8.52 -19.63 2.73
CA ASP A 201 -8.53 -21.09 2.63
C ASP A 201 -9.27 -21.66 3.85
N HIS A 202 -10.55 -22.01 3.67
CA HIS A 202 -11.39 -22.55 4.74
C HIS A 202 -11.04 -23.99 5.14
N GLU A 203 -10.22 -24.69 4.37
CA GLU A 203 -9.78 -26.05 4.69
C GLU A 203 -8.52 -26.06 5.54
N HIS A 204 -7.56 -25.19 5.23
CA HIS A 204 -6.24 -25.19 5.86
C HIS A 204 -5.89 -23.90 6.62
N GLY A 205 -6.73 -22.88 6.55
CA GLY A 205 -6.46 -21.55 7.12
C GLY A 205 -5.49 -20.72 6.26
N ALA A 206 -5.29 -19.46 6.69
CA ALA A 206 -4.55 -18.43 5.97
C ALA A 206 -5.18 -18.05 4.61
N TRP A 207 -4.52 -17.17 3.85
CA TRP A 207 -5.02 -16.68 2.56
C TRP A 207 -4.20 -17.22 1.39
N TRP A 208 -4.83 -17.49 0.24
CA TRP A 208 -4.14 -17.71 -1.03
C TRP A 208 -3.37 -16.44 -1.45
N ARG A 209 -2.28 -16.57 -2.20
CA ARG A 209 -1.44 -15.41 -2.54
C ARG A 209 -1.99 -14.57 -3.69
N ILE A 210 -2.29 -15.22 -4.82
CA ILE A 210 -2.69 -14.59 -6.07
C ILE A 210 -3.82 -15.37 -6.72
N LEU A 211 -4.83 -14.65 -7.19
CA LEU A 211 -5.85 -15.16 -8.09
C LEU A 211 -5.75 -14.45 -9.45
N ARG A 212 -6.23 -15.11 -10.50
CA ARG A 212 -6.49 -14.51 -11.81
C ARG A 212 -7.71 -13.60 -11.75
N ALA A 213 -7.98 -12.86 -12.82
CA ALA A 213 -9.15 -11.98 -12.91
C ALA A 213 -10.47 -12.71 -12.63
N ASP A 214 -10.61 -13.96 -13.06
CA ASP A 214 -11.77 -14.84 -12.83
C ASP A 214 -11.82 -15.49 -11.43
N ASN A 215 -10.94 -15.06 -10.52
CA ASN A 215 -10.74 -15.57 -9.17
C ASN A 215 -10.21 -17.01 -9.07
N SER A 216 -9.75 -17.63 -10.18
CA SER A 216 -9.05 -18.91 -10.11
C SER A 216 -7.63 -18.75 -9.53
N LYS A 217 -7.16 -19.74 -8.76
CA LYS A 217 -5.81 -19.71 -8.17
C LYS A 217 -4.74 -19.76 -9.26
N LEU A 218 -3.71 -18.94 -9.14
CA LEU A 218 -2.57 -18.98 -10.07
C LEU A 218 -1.72 -20.25 -9.88
N SER A 219 -1.60 -20.72 -8.63
CA SER A 219 -0.83 -21.90 -8.22
C SER A 219 -1.29 -22.37 -6.83
N ASP A 220 -0.96 -23.60 -6.46
CA ASP A 220 -1.19 -24.11 -5.09
C ASP A 220 -0.09 -23.72 -4.09
N GLU A 221 0.94 -22.97 -4.51
CA GLU A 221 1.93 -22.38 -3.61
C GLU A 221 1.30 -21.23 -2.81
N LYS A 222 0.76 -21.56 -1.63
CA LYS A 222 0.03 -20.61 -0.76
C LYS A 222 0.93 -19.48 -0.23
N SER A 223 2.15 -19.81 0.21
CA SER A 223 3.07 -18.88 0.90
C SER A 223 4.53 -19.12 0.48
N PRO A 224 4.97 -18.60 -0.68
CA PRO A 224 6.39 -18.50 -1.02
C PRO A 224 7.12 -17.51 -0.09
N ALA A 225 8.44 -17.45 -0.20
CA ALA A 225 9.26 -16.46 0.52
C ALA A 225 8.70 -15.04 0.34
N GLY A 226 8.59 -14.31 1.45
CA GLY A 226 7.97 -12.98 1.52
C GLY A 226 6.53 -12.98 2.05
N LYS A 227 5.76 -14.06 1.87
CA LYS A 227 4.40 -14.15 2.43
C LYS A 227 4.40 -14.97 3.72
N VAL A 228 4.13 -14.30 4.84
CA VAL A 228 3.89 -14.91 6.15
C VAL A 228 2.55 -14.47 6.76
N ASP A 229 1.61 -14.07 5.89
CA ASP A 229 0.29 -13.53 6.27
C ASP A 229 0.37 -12.31 7.22
N TYR A 230 1.50 -11.59 7.19
CA TYR A 230 1.68 -10.38 8.01
C TYR A 230 0.68 -9.29 7.61
N HIS A 231 0.44 -9.08 6.31
CA HIS A 231 -0.55 -8.11 5.84
C HIS A 231 -1.97 -8.45 6.31
N THR A 232 -2.38 -9.72 6.23
CA THR A 232 -3.76 -10.11 6.55
C THR A 232 -4.01 -10.11 8.05
N MET A 233 -3.08 -10.66 8.85
CA MET A 233 -3.19 -10.59 10.31
C MET A 233 -2.99 -9.15 10.82
N GLY A 234 -2.03 -8.42 10.25
CA GLY A 234 -1.76 -7.02 10.57
C GLY A 234 -2.97 -6.14 10.31
N ALA A 235 -3.63 -6.27 9.15
CA ALA A 235 -4.88 -5.59 8.84
C ALA A 235 -5.99 -5.93 9.85
N CYS A 236 -6.15 -7.18 10.26
CA CYS A 236 -7.11 -7.55 11.31
C CYS A 236 -6.79 -6.89 12.66
N TYR A 237 -5.51 -6.90 13.08
CA TYR A 237 -5.10 -6.26 14.33
C TYR A 237 -5.31 -4.75 14.29
N ASP A 238 -5.00 -4.11 13.16
CA ASP A 238 -5.22 -2.69 12.90
C ASP A 238 -6.70 -2.31 13.07
N VAL A 239 -7.60 -3.08 12.46
CA VAL A 239 -9.06 -2.85 12.60
C VAL A 239 -9.54 -3.09 14.03
N LEU A 240 -9.01 -4.12 14.72
CA LEU A 240 -9.33 -4.41 16.12
C LEU A 240 -8.96 -3.29 17.10
N GLU A 241 -8.12 -2.33 16.71
CA GLU A 241 -7.82 -1.15 17.53
C GLU A 241 -8.93 -0.10 17.48
N VAL A 242 -9.69 -0.02 16.38
CA VAL A 242 -10.64 1.07 16.13
C VAL A 242 -12.11 0.67 16.26
N VAL A 243 -12.42 -0.62 16.40
CA VAL A 243 -13.79 -1.14 16.56
C VAL A 243 -14.13 -1.62 17.99
N ARG A 244 -13.30 -1.26 18.98
CA ARG A 244 -13.50 -1.64 20.38
C ARG A 244 -14.51 -0.76 21.11
#